data_AF-A0AAD6U5T1-F1
#
_entry.id   AF-A0AAD6U5T1-F1
#
_cell.length_a   1.000
_cell.length_b   1.000
_cell.length_c   1.000
_cell.angle_alpha   90.00
_cell.angle_beta   90.00
_cell.angle_gamma   90.00
#
_symmetry.space_group_name_H-M   'P 1'
#
loop_
_entity.id
_entity.type
_entity.pdbx_description
1 polymer ?
#
loop_
_entity_poly.entity_id
_entity_poly.type
_entity_poly.pdbx_seq_one_letter_code
_entity_poly.pdbx_strand_id
1 'polypeptide(L)'
;RKIFTFAELYLPRLGYAKRAHLMNAMVPGLAGGKMSSSDPNSKIDFLDAPEVVRKKIKAAFCEEGNVAENGILAFVKAVLIP
;
A
#
# COMPACT_ATOMS: atom_id res chain seq x y z
N ARG A 1 -5.36 -5.54 12.81
CA ARG A 1 -4.35 -4.48 13.07
C ARG A 1 -4.26 -4.23 14.58
N LYS A 2 -3.05 -4.23 15.17
CA LYS A 2 -2.85 -4.24 16.64
C LYS A 2 -3.53 -3.07 17.39
N ILE A 3 -3.59 -1.88 16.80
CA ILE A 3 -4.23 -0.71 17.42
C ILE A 3 -5.76 -0.86 17.48
N PHE A 4 -6.38 -1.47 16.46
CA PHE A 4 -7.84 -1.68 16.44
C PHE A 4 -8.26 -2.72 17.47
N THR A 5 -7.50 -3.81 17.60
CA THR A 5 -7.75 -4.81 18.66
C THR A 5 -7.57 -4.22 20.05
N PHE A 6 -6.62 -3.29 20.23
CA PHE A 6 -6.48 -2.54 21.47
C PHE A 6 -7.69 -1.63 21.73
N ALA A 7 -8.09 -0.83 20.73
CA ALA A 7 -9.26 0.05 20.85
C ALA A 7 -10.54 -0.71 21.19
N GLU A 8 -10.76 -1.86 20.55
CA GLU A 8 -11.90 -2.74 20.80
C GLU A 8 -11.95 -3.26 22.25
N LEU A 9 -10.79 -3.52 22.87
CA LEU A 9 -10.69 -3.97 24.25
C LEU A 9 -10.89 -2.84 25.27
N TYR A 10 -10.33 -1.66 25.02
CA TYR A 10 -10.26 -0.59 26.02
C TYR A 10 -11.35 0.48 25.90
N LEU A 11 -11.85 0.78 24.70
CA LEU A 11 -12.92 1.79 24.54
C LEU A 11 -14.17 1.45 25.36
N PRO A 12 -14.69 0.20 25.35
CA PRO A 12 -15.85 -0.16 26.17
C PRO A 12 -15.58 -0.06 27.68
N ARG A 13 -14.35 -0.38 28.12
CA ARG A 13 -13.94 -0.30 29.53
C ARG A 13 -13.88 1.13 30.05
N LEU A 14 -13.66 2.09 29.16
CA LEU A 14 -13.64 3.52 29.45
C LEU A 14 -15.03 4.18 29.28
N GLY A 15 -16.08 3.42 28.99
CA GLY A 15 -17.44 3.93 28.78
C GLY A 15 -17.70 4.47 27.37
N TYR A 16 -16.77 4.29 26.44
CA TYR A 16 -16.97 4.68 25.04
C TYR A 16 -17.63 3.56 24.23
N ALA A 17 -18.40 3.96 23.21
CA ALA A 17 -18.97 3.02 22.25
C ALA A 17 -17.88 2.32 21.43
N LYS A 18 -18.09 1.03 21.16
CA LYS A 18 -17.29 0.26 20.20
C LYS A 18 -17.38 0.90 18.81
N ARG A 19 -16.26 0.95 18.09
CA ARG A 19 -16.17 1.53 16.75
C ARG A 19 -15.98 0.44 15.70
N ALA A 20 -16.59 0.65 14.53
CA ALA A 20 -16.28 -0.16 13.36
C ALA A 20 -14.91 0.25 12.80
N HIS A 21 -14.17 -0.73 12.28
CA HIS A 21 -12.84 -0.52 11.71
C HIS A 21 -12.84 -1.01 10.27
N LEU A 22 -12.68 -0.08 9.32
CA LEU A 22 -12.52 -0.40 7.90
C LEU A 22 -11.04 -0.32 7.54
N MET A 23 -10.53 -1.37 6.91
CA MET A 23 -9.15 -1.43 6.45
C MET A 23 -9.11 -1.59 4.94
N ASN A 24 -8.36 -0.71 4.29
CA ASN A 24 -8.08 -0.82 2.86
C ASN A 24 -6.96 -1.85 2.63
N ALA A 25 -6.99 -2.51 1.48
CA ALA A 25 -5.88 -3.35 1.05
C ALA A 25 -4.62 -2.50 0.89
N MET A 26 -3.48 -3.04 1.31
CA MET A 26 -2.20 -2.36 1.17
C MET A 26 -1.66 -2.59 -0.24
N VAL A 27 -1.33 -1.50 -0.94
CA VAL A 27 -0.66 -1.59 -2.24
C VAL A 27 0.82 -1.92 -2.01
N PRO A 28 1.37 -2.96 -2.66
CA PRO A 28 2.77 -3.30 -2.57
C PRO A 28 3.68 -2.23 -3.19
N GLY A 29 4.94 -2.24 -2.79
CA GLY A 29 5.96 -1.38 -3.38
C GLY A 29 6.33 -1.82 -4.79
N LEU A 30 6.95 -0.91 -5.56
CA LEU A 30 7.35 -1.19 -6.95
C LEU A 30 8.37 -2.33 -7.07
N ALA A 31 9.27 -2.49 -6.08
CA ALA A 31 10.28 -3.55 -6.05
C ALA A 31 9.81 -4.81 -5.29
N GLY A 32 8.51 -4.95 -5.02
CA GLY A 32 7.97 -5.97 -4.12
C GLY A 32 7.95 -5.51 -2.66
N GLY A 33 7.23 -6.25 -1.82
CA GLY A 33 7.07 -5.93 -0.40
C GLY A 33 6.28 -4.65 -0.12
N LYS A 34 6.63 -3.93 0.95
CA LYS A 34 5.84 -2.79 1.44
C LYS A 34 6.35 -1.47 0.86
N MET A 35 5.44 -0.69 0.27
CA MET A 35 5.72 0.69 -0.11
C MET A 35 6.09 1.53 1.12
N SER A 36 7.23 2.23 1.09
CA SER A 36 7.74 3.00 2.23
C SER A 36 8.30 4.35 1.82
N SER A 37 8.01 5.39 2.59
CA SER A 37 8.61 6.71 2.38
C SER A 37 10.13 6.74 2.60
N SER A 38 10.67 5.75 3.32
CA SER A 38 12.11 5.61 3.55
C SER A 38 12.89 5.10 2.33
N ASP A 39 12.20 4.46 1.38
CA ASP A 39 12.79 4.00 0.13
C ASP A 39 12.13 4.76 -1.04
N PRO A 40 12.80 5.79 -1.58
CA PRO A 40 12.29 6.59 -2.70
C PRO A 40 11.98 5.77 -3.96
N ASN A 41 12.61 4.61 -4.14
CA ASN A 41 12.39 3.75 -5.30
C ASN A 41 11.21 2.79 -5.09
N SER A 42 10.74 2.62 -3.85
CA SER A 42 9.60 1.73 -3.55
C SER A 42 8.24 2.32 -3.93
N LYS A 43 8.16 3.64 -4.22
CA LYS A 43 6.92 4.37 -4.51
C LYS A 43 7.03 5.32 -5.70
N ILE A 44 5.89 5.59 -6.31
CA ILE A 44 5.71 6.73 -7.22
C ILE A 44 5.15 7.88 -6.38
N ASP A 45 5.86 9.01 -6.36
CA ASP A 45 5.43 10.21 -5.66
C ASP A 45 4.55 11.09 -6.56
N PHE A 46 3.70 11.91 -5.96
CA PHE A 46 2.79 12.80 -6.69
C PHE A 46 3.54 13.89 -7.48
N LEU A 47 4.74 14.22 -7.03
CA LEU A 47 5.60 15.25 -7.64
C LEU A 47 6.73 14.65 -8.48
N ASP A 48 6.72 13.33 -8.72
CA ASP A 48 7.71 12.71 -9.62
C ASP A 48 7.52 13.23 -11.04
N ALA A 49 8.60 13.73 -11.65
CA ALA A 49 8.59 14.11 -13.05
C ALA A 49 8.35 12.87 -13.95
N PRO A 50 7.78 13.04 -15.16
CA PRO A 50 7.44 11.92 -16.05
C PRO A 50 8.61 10.95 -16.31
N GLU A 51 9.83 11.48 -16.45
CA GLU A 51 11.03 10.66 -16.68
C GLU A 51 11.39 9.78 -15.46
N VAL A 52 11.18 10.30 -14.25
CA VAL A 52 11.40 9.55 -13.01
C VAL A 52 10.36 8.45 -12.87
N VAL A 53 9.09 8.73 -13.18
CA VAL A 53 8.02 7.73 -13.19
C VAL A 53 8.35 6.60 -14.16
N ARG A 54 8.73 6.92 -15.41
CA ARG A 54 9.15 5.91 -16.40
C ARG A 54 10.33 5.07 -15.91
N LYS A 55 11.33 5.70 -15.28
CA LYS A 55 12.49 5.00 -14.72
C LYS A 55 12.09 4.04 -13.60
N LYS A 56 11.22 4.47 -12.68
CA LYS A 56 10.75 3.65 -11.56
C LYS A 56 9.90 2.47 -12.03
N ILE A 57 9.00 2.68 -13.00
CA ILE A 57 8.19 1.60 -13.58
C ILE A 57 9.08 0.56 -14.28
N LYS A 58 10.09 1.01 -15.03
CA LYS A 58 11.04 0.09 -15.69
C LYS A 58 11.89 -0.73 -14.71
N ALA A 59 12.14 -0.20 -13.52
CA ALA A 59 12.92 -0.88 -12.48
C ALA A 59 12.05 -1.73 -11.53
N ALA A 60 10.72 -1.70 -11.69
CA ALA A 60 9.79 -2.40 -10.83
C ALA A 60 9.84 -3.93 -11.06
N PHE A 61 9.54 -4.69 -10.01
CA PHE A 61 9.41 -6.13 -10.08
C PHE A 61 8.13 -6.50 -10.84
N CYS A 62 8.31 -7.19 -11.98
CA CYS A 62 7.21 -7.65 -12.82
C CYS A 62 7.62 -8.92 -13.57
N GLU A 63 7.61 -10.04 -12.87
CA GLU A 63 7.84 -11.36 -13.45
C GLU A 63 6.62 -11.85 -14.25
N GLU A 64 6.88 -12.48 -15.40
CA GLU A 64 5.83 -13.01 -16.26
C GLU A 64 5.03 -14.11 -15.57
N GLY A 65 3.69 -14.03 -15.65
CA GLY A 65 2.80 -14.99 -14.99
C GLY A 65 2.67 -14.81 -13.48
N ASN A 66 3.47 -13.95 -12.85
CA ASN A 66 3.41 -13.73 -11.41
C ASN A 66 2.42 -12.61 -11.04
N VAL A 67 1.32 -13.02 -10.41
CA VAL A 67 0.27 -12.11 -9.89
C VAL A 67 0.50 -11.77 -8.42
N ALA A 68 1.32 -12.56 -7.70
CA ALA A 68 1.64 -12.35 -6.30
C ALA A 68 2.77 -11.33 -6.15
N GLU A 69 2.63 -10.40 -5.19
CA GLU A 69 3.64 -9.35 -4.90
C GLU A 69 4.04 -8.46 -6.09
N ASN A 70 3.24 -8.45 -7.17
CA ASN A 70 3.48 -7.62 -8.34
C ASN A 70 2.99 -6.19 -8.08
N GLY A 71 3.94 -5.30 -7.81
CA GLY A 71 3.74 -3.87 -7.57
C GLY A 71 2.94 -3.18 -8.67
N ILE A 72 3.23 -3.51 -9.94
CA ILE A 72 2.61 -2.87 -11.10
C ILE A 72 1.14 -3.31 -11.23
N LEU A 73 0.86 -4.61 -11.18
CA LEU A 73 -0.51 -5.13 -11.29
C LEU A 73 -1.41 -4.62 -10.16
N ALA A 74 -0.89 -4.56 -8.93
CA ALA A 74 -1.63 -4.02 -7.81
C ALA A 74 -1.90 -2.52 -7.96
N PHE A 75 -0.93 -1.76 -8.47
CA PHE A 75 -1.10 -0.33 -8.72
C PHE A 75 -2.16 -0.06 -9.82
N VAL A 76 -2.19 -0.85 -10.89
CA VAL A 76 -3.22 -0.77 -11.92
C VAL A 76 -4.62 -0.99 -11.33
N LYS A 77 -4.79 -2.04 -10.51
CA LYS A 77 -6.08 -2.36 -9.87
C LYS A 77 -6.52 -1.35 -8.80
N ALA A 78 -5.59 -0.69 -8.12
CA ALA A 78 -5.93 0.19 -7.01
C ALA A 78 -6.05 1.67 -7.42
N VAL A 79 -5.35 2.09 -8.48
CA VAL A 79 -5.22 3.50 -8.85
C VAL A 79 -5.79 3.78 -10.24
N LEU A 80 -5.47 2.96 -11.24
CA LEU A 80 -5.90 3.21 -12.62
C LEU A 80 -7.33 2.71 -12.88
N ILE A 81 -7.67 1.53 -12.36
CA ILE A 81 -8.97 0.87 -12.53
C ILE A 81 -9.46 0.37 -11.15
N PRO A 82 -9.88 1.29 -10.25
CA PRO A 82 -10.35 0.94 -8.91
C PRO A 82 -11.71 0.24 -8.89
#